data_AF-A0A440A8D4-F1
#
_entry.id   AF-A0A440A8D4-F1
#
_cell.length_a   1.000
_cell.length_b   1.000
_cell.length_c   1.000
_cell.angle_alpha   90.00
_cell.angle_beta   90.00
_cell.angle_gamma   90.00
#
_symmetry.space_group_name_H-M   'P 1'
#
loop_
_entity.id
_entity.type
_entity.pdbx_description
1 polymer ?
#
loop_
_entity_poly.entity_id
_entity_poly.type
_entity_poly.pdbx_seq_one_letter_code
_entity_poly.pdbx_strand_id
1 'polypeptide(L)' 'MTGEREIQLILAGAEWLRTTPKEQRPRPSIVELRERFGLNARAALEAVRMATDFNKLEACNDNAEA' A
#
# COMPACT_ATOMS: atom_id res chain seq x y z
N MET A 1 8.04 19.00 4.24
CA MET A 1 6.78 18.57 3.59
C MET A 1 5.64 19.17 4.39
N THR A 2 4.68 19.83 3.74
CA THR A 2 3.40 20.18 4.36
C THR A 2 2.58 18.90 4.60
N GLY A 3 1.83 18.83 5.69
CA GLY A 3 1.12 17.59 6.09
C GLY A 3 0.18 17.03 5.01
N GLU A 4 -0.45 17.90 4.22
CA GLU A 4 -1.34 17.51 3.12
C GLU A 4 -0.62 16.75 2.00
N ARG A 5 0.64 17.14 1.69
CA ARG A 5 1.44 16.48 0.65
C ARG A 5 1.83 15.07 1.08
N GLU A 6 2.13 14.88 2.37
CA GLU A 6 2.45 13.56 2.91
C GLU A 6 1.25 12.62 2.82
N ILE A 7 0.05 13.09 3.15
CA ILE A 7 -1.19 12.30 3.04
C ILE A 7 -1.43 11.85 1.59
N GLN A 8 -1.26 12.74 0.61
CA GLN A 8 -1.44 12.37 -0.80
C GLN A 8 -0.44 11.29 -1.25
N LEU A 9 0.80 11.34 -0.79
CA LEU A 9 1.80 10.33 -1.11
C LEU A 9 1.48 8.98 -0.45
N ILE A 10 0.94 8.98 0.78
CA ILE A 10 0.48 7.77 1.47
C ILE A 10 -0.67 7.13 0.68
N LEU A 11 -1.65 7.93 0.26
CA LEU A 11 -2.80 7.46 -0.54
C LEU A 11 -2.35 6.89 -1.88
N ALA A 12 -1.46 7.59 -2.60
CA ALA A 12 -0.90 7.11 -3.86
C ALA A 12 -0.11 5.80 -3.68
N GLY A 13 0.68 5.68 -2.61
CA GLY A 13 1.39 4.46 -2.27
C GLY A 13 0.45 3.30 -1.94
N ALA A 14 -0.64 3.57 -1.20
CA ALA A 14 -1.66 2.58 -0.88
C ALA A 14 -2.40 2.10 -2.14
N GLU A 15 -2.77 3.01 -3.03
CA GLU A 15 -3.40 2.68 -4.32
C GLU A 15 -2.47 1.86 -5.22
N TRP A 16 -1.20 2.23 -5.29
CA TRP A 16 -0.20 1.44 -6.03
C TRP A 16 -0.08 0.02 -5.46
N LEU A 17 -0.03 -0.11 -4.14
CA LEU A 17 -0.05 -1.42 -3.50
C LEU A 17 -1.34 -2.19 -3.79
N ARG A 18 -2.49 -1.53 -3.96
CA ARG A 18 -3.76 -2.20 -4.25
C ARG A 18 -3.84 -2.68 -5.70
N THR A 19 -3.42 -1.85 -6.64
CA THR A 19 -3.44 -2.16 -8.08
C THR A 19 -2.33 -3.12 -8.50
N THR A 20 -1.23 -3.18 -7.75
CA THR A 20 -0.13 -4.11 -8.03
C THR A 20 -0.41 -5.47 -7.36
N PRO A 21 -0.48 -6.58 -8.09
CA PRO A 21 -0.69 -7.91 -7.50
C PRO A 21 0.49 -8.33 -6.62
N LYS A 22 0.21 -9.12 -5.57
CA LYS A 22 1.21 -9.52 -4.55
C LYS A 22 2.45 -10.23 -5.12
N GLU A 23 2.30 -10.91 -6.25
CA GLU A 23 3.37 -11.63 -6.96
C GLU A 23 4.33 -10.68 -7.69
N GLN A 24 3.86 -9.49 -8.08
CA GLN A 24 4.67 -8.46 -8.74
C GLN A 24 5.19 -7.40 -7.76
N ARG A 25 4.78 -7.46 -6.49
CA ARG A 25 5.27 -6.53 -5.47
C ARG A 25 6.69 -6.93 -5.04
N PRO A 26 7.67 -6.01 -5.14
CA PRO A 26 8.97 -6.24 -4.55
C PRO A 26 8.83 -6.38 -3.05
N ARG A 27 9.52 -7.38 -2.48
CA ARG A 27 9.65 -7.54 -1.03
C ARG A 27 11.04 -7.04 -0.63
N PRO A 28 11.16 -6.02 0.25
CA PRO A 28 10.09 -5.35 0.99
C PRO A 28 9.44 -4.17 0.24
N SER A 29 8.10 -4.13 0.20
CA SER A 29 7.35 -3.06 -0.49
C SER A 29 7.52 -1.69 0.16
N ILE A 30 7.99 -1.64 1.40
CA ILE A 30 8.36 -0.41 2.10
C ILE A 30 9.53 0.28 1.40
N VAL A 31 10.53 -0.45 0.89
CA VAL A 31 11.68 0.17 0.21
C VAL A 31 11.21 0.83 -1.09
N GLU A 32 10.42 0.12 -1.88
CA GLU A 32 9.85 0.66 -3.12
C GLU A 32 8.98 1.91 -2.86
N LEU A 33 8.18 1.92 -1.79
CA LEU A 33 7.40 3.09 -1.40
C LEU A 33 8.27 4.30 -1.02
N ARG A 34 9.41 4.04 -0.37
CA ARG A 34 10.38 5.10 -0.02
C ARG A 34 11.10 5.62 -1.26
N GLU A 35 11.51 4.74 -2.17
CA GLU A 35 12.25 5.12 -3.37
C GLU A 35 11.36 5.77 -4.44
N ARG A 36 10.16 5.24 -4.69
CA ARG A 36 9.22 5.80 -5.69
C ARG A 36 8.55 7.07 -5.23
N PHE A 37 8.06 7.12 -3.99
CA PHE A 37 7.20 8.20 -3.51
C PHE A 37 7.90 9.14 -2.52
N GLY A 38 9.16 8.86 -2.15
CA GLY A 38 9.89 9.66 -1.16
C GLY A 38 9.28 9.58 0.24
N LEU A 39 8.52 8.53 0.54
CA LEU A 39 7.86 8.36 1.82
C LEU A 39 8.88 8.08 2.94
N ASN A 40 8.60 8.55 4.15
CA ASN A 40 9.30 8.10 5.35
C ASN A 40 8.82 6.70 5.76
N ALA A 41 9.62 5.99 6.55
CA ALA A 41 9.30 4.61 6.99
C ALA A 41 7.90 4.51 7.65
N ARG A 42 7.52 5.51 8.45
CA ARG A 42 6.19 5.58 9.09
C ARG A 42 5.06 5.76 8.07
N ALA A 43 5.24 6.63 7.08
CA ALA A 43 4.26 6.89 6.04
C ALA A 43 4.11 5.70 5.08
N ALA A 44 5.22 5.01 4.76
CA ALA A 44 5.20 3.77 3.99
C ALA A 44 4.46 2.64 4.74
N LEU A 45 4.64 2.53 6.05
CA LEU A 45 3.88 1.60 6.89
C LEU A 45 2.38 1.91 6.86
N GLU A 46 1.99 3.17 6.98
CA GLU A 46 0.59 3.59 6.88
C GLU A 46 -0.01 3.24 5.51
N ALA A 47 0.72 3.46 4.41
CA ALA A 47 0.28 3.08 3.07
C ALA A 47 0.05 1.57 2.93
N VAL A 48 0.97 0.74 3.48
CA VAL A 48 0.81 -0.72 3.52
C VAL A 48 -0.41 -1.14 4.33
N ARG A 49 -0.63 -0.49 5.49
CA ARG A 49 -1.79 -0.77 6.36
C ARG A 49 -3.09 -0.42 5.65
N MET A 50 -3.19 0.76 5.04
CA MET A 50 -4.37 1.19 4.26
C MET A 50 -4.67 0.25 3.09
N ALA A 51 -3.63 -0.18 2.36
CA ALA A 51 -3.78 -1.13 1.26
C ALA A 51 -4.25 -2.51 1.75
N THR A 52 -3.79 -2.96 2.92
CA THR A 52 -4.12 -4.27 3.48
C THR A 52 -5.49 -4.29 4.16
N ASP A 53 -5.87 -3.21 4.85
CA ASP A 53 -7.15 -3.10 5.56
C ASP A 53 -8.32 -3.04 4.58
N PHE A 54 -8.17 -2.31 3.47
CA PHE A 54 -9.14 -2.34 2.38
C PHE A 54 -9.28 -3.74 1.79
N ASN A 55 -8.16 -4.43 1.58
CA ASN A 55 -8.16 -5.81 1.11
C ASN A 55 -8.78 -6.77 2.13
N LYS A 56 -8.91 -6.41 3.42
CA LYS A 56 -9.57 -7.26 4.42
C LYS A 56 -11.10 -7.24 4.27
N LEU A 57 -11.67 -6.17 3.72
CA LEU A 57 -13.08 -6.11 3.32
C LEU A 57 -13.33 -6.91 2.03
N GLU A 58 -12.38 -6.93 1.09
CA GLU A 58 -12.49 -7.73 -0.15
C GLU A 58 -12.05 -9.20 0.01
N ALA A 59 -11.13 -9.51 0.94
CA ALA A 59 -10.64 -10.87 1.21
C ALA A 59 -11.60 -11.72 2.07
N CYS A 60 -12.76 -11.18 2.47
CA CYS A 60 -13.89 -12.01 2.90
C CYS A 60 -14.65 -12.61 1.71
N ASN A 61 -14.25 -12.31 0.46
CA ASN A 61 -14.69 -13.01 -0.74
C ASN A 61 -13.58 -13.95 -1.24
N ASP A 62 -13.04 -14.77 -0.34
CA ASP A 62 -12.22 -15.93 -0.70
C ASP A 62 -13.16 -16.91 -1.43
N ASN A 63 -12.89 -17.15 -2.72
CA ASN A 63 -13.64 -18.08 -3.55
C ASN A 63 -13.79 -19.43 -2.84
N ALA A 64 -15.02 -19.77 -2.45
CA ALA A 64 -15.43 -21.16 -2.24
C ALA A 64 -15.50 -21.84 -3.61
N GLU A 65 -14.35 -22.28 -4.13
CA GLU A 65 -14.29 -23.21 -5.26
C GLU A 65 -13.48 -24.44 -4.85
N ALA A 66 -14.20 -25.49 -4.42
CA ALA A 66 -13.88 -26.91 -4.56
C ALA A 66 -15.15 -27.75 -4.35
#